data_AF-A0A4Q4XJH5-F1
#
_entry.id   AF-A0A4Q4XJH5-F1
#
_cell.length_a   1.000
_cell.length_b   1.000
_cell.length_c   1.000
_cell.angle_alpha   90.00
_cell.angle_beta   90.00
_cell.angle_gamma   90.00
#
_symmetry.space_group_name_H-M   'P 1'
#
loop_
_entity.id
_entity.type
_entity.pdbx_description
1 polymer ?
#
loop_
_entity_poly.entity_id
_entity_poly.type
_entity_poly.pdbx_seq_one_letter_code
_entity_poly.pdbx_strand_id
1 'polypeptide(L)'
;MLSPSGRSRMWDKDADDYTRGDGFGVLVLKTLSKALADQDVVECIIRETGINQDGQTKGITTPCPKAQSDLIRDTFSKADLNLSNLSDRPQYFEAHGTGFCGSLRGGLRSSQVVLDELWSTVSDLAERIATQFLRASLERQLGQLYKVK
;
A
#
# COMPACT_ATOMS: atom_id res chain seq x y z
N MET A 1 2.80 -19.87 -4.62
CA MET A 1 3.33 -18.72 -3.85
C MET A 1 4.57 -18.11 -4.49
N LEU A 2 5.11 -18.59 -5.62
CA LEU A 2 6.22 -17.91 -6.31
C LEU A 2 5.95 -17.83 -7.81
N SER A 3 6.22 -16.66 -8.38
CA SER A 3 6.13 -16.43 -9.82
C SER A 3 7.25 -17.17 -10.56
N PRO A 4 6.95 -18.01 -11.57
CA PRO A 4 7.95 -18.68 -12.39
C PRO A 4 8.84 -17.69 -13.17
N SER A 5 8.30 -16.51 -13.47
CA SER A 5 9.04 -15.45 -14.16
C SER A 5 9.97 -14.65 -13.24
N GLY A 6 9.93 -14.90 -11.93
CA GLY A 6 10.68 -14.16 -10.93
C GLY A 6 10.25 -12.69 -10.80
N ARG A 7 9.01 -12.35 -11.18
CA ARG A 7 8.49 -10.97 -11.13
C ARG A 7 7.13 -10.89 -10.44
N SER A 8 7.02 -10.04 -9.42
CA SER A 8 5.73 -9.66 -8.85
C SER A 8 5.00 -8.68 -9.77
N ARG A 9 4.03 -9.15 -10.54
CA ARG A 9 3.23 -8.33 -11.48
C ARG A 9 1.92 -7.87 -10.84
N MET A 10 2.01 -6.89 -9.95
CA MET A 10 0.85 -6.28 -9.30
C MET A 10 -0.12 -5.68 -10.34
N TRP A 11 -1.38 -6.11 -10.28
CA TRP A 11 -2.50 -5.63 -11.13
C TRP A 11 -2.35 -5.87 -12.63
N ASP A 12 -1.39 -6.69 -13.02
CA ASP A 12 -1.25 -7.15 -14.39
C ASP A 12 -2.24 -8.30 -14.67
N LYS A 13 -2.79 -8.35 -15.88
CA LYS A 13 -3.61 -9.48 -16.35
C LYS A 13 -2.85 -10.80 -16.30
N ASP A 14 -1.53 -10.75 -16.46
CA ASP A 14 -0.62 -11.89 -16.46
C ASP A 14 0.00 -12.09 -15.08
N ALA A 15 -0.52 -11.49 -14.01
CA ALA A 15 -0.07 -11.74 -12.65
C ALA A 15 -0.01 -13.24 -12.36
N ASP A 16 1.07 -13.72 -11.76
CA ASP A 16 1.33 -15.15 -11.54
C ASP A 16 2.06 -15.39 -10.21
N ASP A 17 1.68 -14.65 -9.16
CA ASP A 17 2.24 -14.67 -7.80
C ASP A 17 3.45 -13.73 -7.59
N TYR A 18 4.09 -13.75 -6.42
CA TYR A 18 5.19 -12.84 -6.07
C TYR A 18 6.59 -13.43 -6.31
N THR A 19 7.61 -12.58 -6.28
CA THR A 19 9.03 -12.97 -6.21
C THR A 19 9.65 -12.56 -4.88
N ARG A 20 10.70 -13.27 -4.45
CA ARG A 20 11.42 -12.94 -3.23
C ARG A 20 12.45 -11.84 -3.47
N GLY A 21 12.66 -11.01 -2.46
CA GLY A 21 13.74 -10.04 -2.41
C GLY A 21 14.16 -9.81 -0.96
N ASP A 22 15.40 -9.34 -0.79
CA ASP A 22 15.96 -9.00 0.51
C ASP A 22 16.30 -7.49 0.53
N GLY A 23 16.25 -6.87 1.71
CA GLY A 23 16.57 -5.46 1.89
C GLY A 23 16.45 -5.04 3.35
N PHE A 24 16.99 -3.87 3.69
CA PHE A 24 16.83 -3.25 5.00
C PHE A 24 16.52 -1.76 4.86
N GLY A 25 15.79 -1.23 5.83
CA GLY A 25 15.46 0.20 5.92
C GLY A 25 15.29 0.59 7.38
N VAL A 26 15.60 1.83 7.70
CA VAL A 26 15.54 2.36 9.07
C VAL A 26 14.82 3.70 9.03
N LEU A 27 13.90 3.91 9.97
CA LEU A 27 13.25 5.19 10.21
C LEU A 27 13.58 5.65 11.63
N VAL A 28 13.84 6.94 11.78
CA VAL A 28 13.98 7.59 13.09
C VAL A 28 12.72 8.39 13.34
N LEU A 29 12.01 8.07 14.41
CA LEU A 29 10.72 8.68 14.73
C LEU A 29 10.84 9.57 15.96
N LYS A 30 10.12 10.70 15.91
CA LYS A 30 9.94 11.59 17.05
C LYS A 30 8.52 12.11 17.06
N THR A 31 8.03 12.50 18.24
CA THR A 31 6.77 13.25 18.29
C THR A 31 6.94 14.57 17.55
N LEU A 32 5.94 14.98 16.77
CA LEU A 32 6.02 16.20 15.97
C LEU A 32 6.36 17.43 16.83
N SER A 33 5.80 17.52 18.04
CA SER A 33 6.10 18.59 18.99
C SER A 33 7.59 18.71 19.33
N LYS A 34 8.27 17.59 19.55
CA LYS A 34 9.71 17.58 19.79
C LYS A 34 10.49 17.89 18.52
N ALA A 35 10.03 17.40 17.36
CA ALA A 35 10.72 17.63 16.08
C ALA A 35 10.78 19.13 15.77
N LEU A 36 9.66 19.81 16.00
CA LEU A 36 9.58 21.26 15.88
C LEU A 36 10.41 21.99 16.95
N ALA A 37 10.38 21.55 18.21
CA ALA A 37 11.16 22.17 19.29
C ALA A 37 12.67 22.09 19.05
N ASP A 38 13.14 20.94 18.56
CA ASP A 38 14.56 20.71 18.27
C ASP A 38 14.96 21.23 16.87
N GLN A 39 14.00 21.79 16.10
CA GLN A 39 14.19 22.30 14.74
C GLN A 39 14.70 21.25 13.75
N ASP A 40 14.22 20.01 13.90
CA ASP A 40 14.53 18.92 12.97
C ASP A 40 13.87 19.15 11.60
N VAL A 41 14.47 18.58 10.55
CA VAL A 41 13.81 18.44 9.25
C VAL A 41 12.79 17.30 9.34
N VAL A 42 11.51 17.64 9.19
CA VAL A 42 10.40 16.66 9.22
C VAL A 42 10.09 16.20 7.80
N GLU A 43 10.54 15.00 7.43
CA GLU A 43 10.29 14.41 6.10
C GLU A 43 8.83 13.99 5.90
N CYS A 44 8.19 13.46 6.96
CA CYS A 44 6.78 13.04 6.91
C CYS A 44 6.15 13.03 8.30
N ILE A 45 4.82 13.09 8.34
CA ILE A 45 4.02 12.94 9.57
C ILE A 45 3.19 11.66 9.45
N ILE A 46 3.37 10.74 10.41
CA ILE A 46 2.49 9.60 10.58
C ILE A 46 1.27 10.08 11.36
N ARG A 47 0.11 10.12 10.71
CA ARG A 47 -1.14 10.59 11.34
C ARG A 47 -1.76 9.53 12.23
N GLU A 48 -1.77 8.29 11.77
CA GLU A 48 -2.37 7.16 12.45
C GLU A 48 -1.82 5.83 11.90
N THR A 49 -1.91 4.78 12.70
CA THR A 49 -1.60 3.40 12.30
C THR A 49 -2.71 2.46 12.75
N GLY A 50 -3.02 1.44 11.95
CA GLY A 50 -4.05 0.46 12.29
C GLY A 50 -3.57 -0.97 12.07
N ILE A 51 -4.10 -1.88 12.89
CA ILE A 51 -3.88 -3.32 12.76
C ILE A 51 -5.21 -4.03 13.05
N ASN A 52 -5.54 -5.07 12.28
CA ASN A 52 -6.62 -6.01 12.59
C ASN A 52 -6.29 -7.44 12.11
N GLN A 53 -7.31 -8.31 12.03
CA GLN A 53 -7.17 -9.70 11.60
C GLN A 53 -8.30 -10.08 10.64
N ASP A 54 -7.96 -10.92 9.65
CA ASP A 54 -8.90 -11.40 8.63
C ASP A 54 -10.00 -12.31 9.21
N GLY A 55 -9.77 -12.92 10.37
CA GLY A 55 -10.71 -13.80 11.04
C GLY A 55 -10.92 -15.13 10.29
N GLN A 56 -12.16 -15.61 10.26
CA GLN A 56 -12.48 -16.86 9.58
C GLN A 56 -12.63 -16.65 8.06
N THR A 57 -11.72 -17.22 7.29
CA THR A 57 -11.76 -17.22 5.82
C THR A 57 -11.77 -18.64 5.26
N LYS A 58 -11.84 -18.80 3.93
CA LYS A 58 -11.90 -20.12 3.26
C LYS A 58 -10.63 -20.97 3.41
N GLY A 59 -9.55 -20.37 3.89
CA GLY A 59 -8.31 -21.06 4.19
C GLY A 59 -7.36 -20.11 4.92
N ILE A 60 -6.45 -20.65 5.72
CA ILE A 60 -5.60 -19.88 6.64
C ILE A 60 -4.79 -18.75 5.96
N THR A 61 -4.47 -18.88 4.67
CA THR A 61 -3.74 -17.88 3.88
C THR A 61 -4.62 -17.08 2.92
N THR A 62 -5.95 -17.20 3.02
CA THR A 62 -6.90 -16.50 2.13
C THR A 62 -7.20 -15.12 2.70
N PRO A 63 -6.95 -14.03 1.96
CA PRO A 63 -7.21 -12.67 2.44
C PRO A 63 -8.71 -12.39 2.61
N CYS A 64 -9.06 -11.51 3.54
CA CYS A 64 -10.43 -11.06 3.76
C CYS A 64 -10.66 -9.60 3.28
N PRO A 65 -11.35 -9.39 2.14
CA PRO A 65 -11.68 -8.06 1.63
C PRO A 65 -12.35 -7.14 2.67
N LYS A 66 -13.32 -7.69 3.42
CA LYS A 66 -14.07 -6.91 4.42
C LYS A 66 -13.17 -6.47 5.58
N ALA A 67 -12.31 -7.34 6.09
CA ALA A 67 -11.39 -6.98 7.16
C ALA A 67 -10.43 -5.86 6.71
N GLN A 68 -9.96 -5.89 5.46
CA GLN A 68 -9.12 -4.84 4.90
C GLN A 68 -9.87 -3.50 4.76
N SER A 69 -11.11 -3.49 4.25
CA SER A 69 -11.97 -2.28 4.23
C SER A 69 -12.16 -1.72 5.63
N ASP A 70 -12.53 -2.58 6.58
CA ASP A 70 -12.80 -2.16 7.97
C ASP A 70 -11.54 -1.58 8.62
N LEU A 71 -10.35 -2.14 8.34
CA LEU A 71 -9.06 -1.61 8.78
C LEU A 71 -8.79 -0.21 8.23
N ILE A 72 -8.97 -0.02 6.92
CA ILE A 72 -8.75 1.27 6.24
C ILE A 72 -9.69 2.32 6.84
N ARG A 73 -10.99 2.02 6.94
CA ARG A 73 -11.98 2.95 7.50
C ARG A 73 -11.67 3.33 8.94
N ASP A 74 -11.36 2.36 9.79
CA ASP A 74 -11.05 2.59 11.19
C ASP A 74 -9.79 3.46 11.36
N THR A 75 -8.74 3.18 10.57
CA THR A 75 -7.49 3.94 10.60
C THR A 75 -7.70 5.40 10.14
N PHE A 76 -8.48 5.62 9.07
CA PHE A 76 -8.80 6.97 8.61
C PHE A 76 -9.68 7.71 9.61
N SER A 77 -10.69 7.05 10.17
CA SER A 77 -11.56 7.63 11.20
C SER A 77 -10.77 8.07 12.44
N LYS A 78 -9.85 7.23 12.93
CA LYS A 78 -8.96 7.56 14.06
C LYS A 78 -8.01 8.72 13.74
N ALA A 79 -7.62 8.87 12.48
CA ALA A 79 -6.86 10.01 11.99
C ALA A 79 -7.70 11.29 11.80
N ASP A 80 -9.00 11.27 12.13
CA ASP A 80 -9.98 12.33 11.84
C ASP A 80 -10.06 12.66 10.33
N LEU A 81 -10.07 11.62 9.50
CA LEU A 81 -10.26 11.70 8.05
C LEU A 81 -11.57 11.02 7.63
N ASN A 82 -12.33 11.71 6.79
CA ASN A 82 -13.52 11.13 6.18
C ASN A 82 -13.28 10.79 4.71
N LEU A 83 -13.18 9.50 4.37
CA LEU A 83 -13.01 9.05 2.98
C LEU A 83 -14.15 9.46 2.03
N SER A 84 -15.32 9.85 2.55
CA SER A 84 -16.39 10.42 1.73
C SER A 84 -16.09 11.85 1.27
N ASN A 85 -15.18 12.56 1.96
CA ASN A 85 -14.72 13.89 1.61
C ASN A 85 -13.50 13.79 0.67
N LEU A 86 -13.58 14.43 -0.50
CA LEU A 86 -12.50 14.38 -1.49
C LEU A 86 -11.18 14.98 -0.99
N SER A 87 -11.22 15.98 -0.10
CA SER A 87 -9.99 16.60 0.44
C SER A 87 -9.23 15.69 1.41
N ASP A 88 -9.93 14.72 1.99
CA ASP A 88 -9.40 13.82 3.03
C ASP A 88 -8.88 12.52 2.42
N ARG A 89 -9.16 12.29 1.12
CA ARG A 89 -8.67 11.14 0.39
C ARG A 89 -7.17 11.25 0.12
N PRO A 90 -6.43 10.14 0.20
CA PRO A 90 -5.04 10.15 -0.19
C PRO A 90 -4.92 10.38 -1.70
N GLN A 91 -3.91 11.15 -2.12
CA GLN A 91 -3.56 11.27 -3.53
C GLN A 91 -2.77 10.05 -4.04
N TYR A 92 -2.22 9.26 -3.11
CA TYR A 92 -1.37 8.11 -3.38
C TYR A 92 -1.64 7.01 -2.35
N PHE A 93 -1.67 5.74 -2.80
CA PHE A 93 -1.80 4.60 -1.90
C PHE A 93 -0.76 3.52 -2.26
N GLU A 94 0.16 3.25 -1.34
CA GLU A 94 1.10 2.13 -1.47
C GLU A 94 0.39 0.84 -1.06
N ALA A 95 -0.09 0.07 -2.04
CA ALA A 95 -0.77 -1.19 -1.76
C ALA A 95 0.22 -2.37 -1.59
N HIS A 96 -0.21 -3.39 -0.84
CA HIS A 96 0.63 -4.57 -0.52
C HIS A 96 1.14 -5.33 -1.76
N GLY A 97 0.31 -5.44 -2.81
CA GLY A 97 0.84 -5.65 -4.15
C GLY A 97 1.52 -6.97 -4.48
N THR A 98 1.14 -8.08 -3.86
CA THR A 98 1.82 -9.39 -4.04
C THR A 98 1.68 -10.02 -5.44
N GLY A 99 0.88 -9.47 -6.35
CA GLY A 99 0.68 -10.07 -7.68
C GLY A 99 0.03 -11.47 -7.61
N PHE A 100 -0.65 -11.79 -6.51
CA PHE A 100 -1.27 -13.09 -6.31
C PHE A 100 -2.38 -13.37 -7.33
N CYS A 101 -2.10 -14.28 -8.25
CA CYS A 101 -3.10 -14.88 -9.11
C CYS A 101 -3.53 -16.20 -8.50
N GLY A 102 -4.50 -16.14 -7.59
CA GLY A 102 -5.21 -17.36 -7.22
C GLY A 102 -5.82 -17.95 -8.49
N SER A 103 -5.62 -19.24 -8.76
CA SER A 103 -6.24 -19.96 -9.89
C SER A 103 -7.79 -19.96 -9.84
N LEU A 104 -8.36 -19.46 -8.74
CA LEU A 104 -9.76 -19.08 -8.62
C LEU A 104 -9.88 -17.60 -9.03
N ARG A 105 -10.83 -17.25 -9.90
CA ARG A 105 -11.20 -15.90 -10.39
C ARG A 105 -11.42 -14.78 -9.32
N GLY A 106 -10.94 -14.92 -8.09
CA GLY A 106 -11.05 -13.99 -6.97
C GLY A 106 -9.76 -13.27 -6.55
N GLY A 107 -8.59 -13.55 -7.14
CA GLY A 107 -7.32 -12.89 -6.78
C GLY A 107 -7.31 -11.36 -7.00
N LEU A 108 -8.05 -10.89 -8.00
CA LEU A 108 -8.23 -9.45 -8.26
C LEU A 108 -9.03 -8.73 -7.16
N ARG A 109 -9.82 -9.45 -6.33
CA ARG A 109 -10.80 -8.82 -5.43
C ARG A 109 -10.21 -8.24 -4.15
N SER A 110 -9.09 -8.75 -3.63
CA SER A 110 -8.54 -8.21 -2.37
C SER A 110 -7.89 -6.85 -2.58
N SER A 111 -7.20 -6.63 -3.71
CA SER A 111 -6.67 -5.32 -4.03
C SER A 111 -7.72 -4.35 -4.59
N GLN A 112 -8.79 -4.87 -5.21
CA GLN A 112 -9.92 -4.06 -5.65
C GLN A 112 -10.59 -3.35 -4.47
N VAL A 113 -10.55 -3.91 -3.26
CA VAL A 113 -11.04 -3.25 -2.04
C VAL A 113 -10.43 -1.87 -1.84
N VAL A 114 -9.13 -1.72 -2.07
CA VAL A 114 -8.45 -0.43 -1.90
C VAL A 114 -9.01 0.60 -2.89
N LEU A 115 -9.20 0.19 -4.14
CA LEU A 115 -9.75 1.05 -5.19
C LEU A 115 -11.22 1.39 -4.90
N ASP A 116 -12.01 0.43 -4.47
CA ASP A 116 -13.42 0.62 -4.13
C ASP A 116 -13.56 1.51 -2.89
N GLU A 117 -12.69 1.35 -1.89
CA GLU A 117 -12.77 2.09 -0.64
C GLU A 117 -12.33 3.56 -0.80
N LEU A 118 -11.27 3.78 -1.57
CA LEU A 118 -10.66 5.10 -1.69
C LEU A 118 -11.14 5.88 -2.92
N TRP A 119 -11.60 5.20 -3.98
CA TRP A 119 -11.91 5.80 -5.28
C TRP A 119 -13.23 5.34 -5.93
N SER A 120 -14.18 4.76 -5.19
CA SER A 120 -15.49 4.29 -5.71
C SER A 120 -16.31 5.27 -6.55
N THR A 121 -16.03 6.58 -6.51
CA THR A 121 -16.74 7.62 -7.28
C THR A 121 -16.01 8.12 -8.53
N VAL A 122 -14.81 7.64 -8.85
CA VAL A 122 -13.99 8.17 -9.96
C VAL A 122 -13.74 7.08 -11.00
N SER A 123 -14.77 6.74 -11.76
CA SER A 123 -14.81 5.52 -12.58
C SER A 123 -13.97 5.53 -13.87
N ASP A 124 -13.34 6.63 -14.29
CA ASP A 124 -12.62 6.64 -15.59
C ASP A 124 -11.22 7.28 -15.61
N LEU A 125 -10.84 8.09 -14.62
CA LEU A 125 -9.52 8.78 -14.62
C LEU A 125 -8.51 8.16 -13.64
N ALA A 126 -8.99 7.46 -12.61
CA ALA A 126 -8.17 6.92 -11.51
C ALA A 126 -7.31 5.71 -11.93
N GLU A 127 -7.73 4.97 -12.96
CA GLU A 127 -7.01 3.79 -13.49
C GLU A 127 -5.59 4.12 -13.98
N ARG A 128 -5.28 5.39 -14.25
CA ARG A 128 -3.99 5.83 -14.79
C ARG A 128 -3.03 6.49 -13.79
N ILE A 129 -3.50 6.92 -12.62
CA ILE A 129 -2.70 7.79 -11.72
C ILE A 129 -2.41 7.13 -10.35
N ALA A 130 -3.22 6.16 -9.90
CA ALA A 130 -3.14 5.71 -8.51
C ALA A 130 -2.03 4.67 -8.21
N THR A 131 -1.25 4.21 -9.21
CA THR A 131 -0.39 3.03 -9.01
C THR A 131 0.96 3.12 -9.69
N GLN A 132 1.92 3.65 -8.95
CA GLN A 132 3.34 3.43 -9.17
C GLN A 132 4.03 4.25 -8.10
N PHE A 133 4.90 3.68 -7.26
CA PHE A 133 6.14 4.37 -6.88
C PHE A 133 7.14 3.58 -6.02
N LEU A 134 6.90 2.34 -5.54
CA LEU A 134 8.00 1.64 -4.86
C LEU A 134 9.18 1.36 -5.81
N ARG A 135 8.90 1.03 -7.08
CA ARG A 135 9.95 0.76 -8.09
C ARG A 135 10.74 2.02 -8.46
N ALA A 136 10.07 3.16 -8.65
CA ALA A 136 10.74 4.40 -9.04
C ALA A 136 11.45 5.08 -7.85
N SER A 137 11.00 4.86 -6.61
CA SER A 137 11.71 5.29 -5.39
C SER A 137 12.97 4.44 -5.14
N LEU A 138 12.88 3.12 -5.27
CA LEU A 138 14.04 2.23 -5.19
C LEU A 138 15.04 2.48 -6.32
N GLU A 139 14.62 2.70 -7.56
CA GLU A 139 15.52 3.03 -8.66
C GLU A 139 16.19 4.41 -8.49
N ARG A 140 15.52 5.39 -7.87
CA ARG A 140 16.15 6.69 -7.49
C ARG A 140 17.13 6.54 -6.33
N GLN A 141 16.77 5.82 -5.28
CA GLN A 141 17.62 5.64 -4.09
C GLN A 141 18.83 4.74 -4.39
N LEU A 142 18.65 3.65 -5.16
CA LEU A 142 19.74 2.81 -5.64
C LEU A 142 20.60 3.56 -6.67
N GLY A 143 20.02 4.38 -7.55
CA GLY A 143 20.77 5.24 -8.47
C GLY A 143 21.62 6.32 -7.80
N GLN A 144 21.26 6.74 -6.57
CA GLN A 144 22.09 7.62 -5.75
C GLN A 144 23.17 6.86 -4.96
N LEU A 145 22.89 5.64 -4.50
CA LEU A 145 23.86 4.81 -3.78
C LEU A 145 24.99 4.26 -4.66
N TYR A 146 24.79 4.13 -5.98
CA TYR A 146 25.83 3.71 -6.93
C TYR A 146 26.59 4.86 -7.62
N LYS A 147 26.37 6.12 -7.21
CA LYS A 147 27.22 7.26 -7.57
C LYS A 147 28.14 7.66 -6.42
N VAL A 148 28.93 6.71 -5.94
CA VAL A 148 30.18 7.00 -5.22
C VAL A 148 31.30 6.57 -6.16
N LYS A 149 32.22 7.52 -6.42
CA LYS A 149 33.33 7.42 -7.38
C LYS A 149 34.13 6.13 -7.29
#